data_AF-A0A1W0E375-F1
#
_entry.id   AF-A0A1W0E375-F1
#
_cell.length_a   1.000
_cell.length_b   1.000
_cell.length_c   1.000
_cell.angle_alpha   90.00
_cell.angle_beta   90.00
_cell.angle_gamma   90.00
#
_symmetry.space_group_name_H-M   'P 1'
#
loop_
_entity.id
_entity.type
_entity.pdbx_description
1 polymer ?
#
loop_
_entity_poly.entity_id
_entity_poly.type
_entity_poly.pdbx_seq_one_letter_code
_entity_poly.pdbx_strand_id
1 'polypeptide(L)'
;MGKKDKINIEHTMFLPATKEQQFEAVSALIAERVKEKTKPGKLVQFLRIVASLVSITFIGLLIWKMFLEDKIQEHFTYENVDKFSNIRSIGKEDLINELVDQMITTTKWIQTENPTDLKKIFDETNFSFLLYGPPGTGKTIFAKEVAYRYNLALKKLHMQKTNEQDFNRAKNTPDFEKYVNSYVKSRVNYLTVYPSMILDKYVGESSKNVKRLFSSLSKNISDEKEGSIALFDEGDALFYSRDRALMQTSDNSMAIQSEFLSNLSQQKKTFQPLFVFVTTNFANRLDPAFLRRLGKKIKFELPTLEERKKLIRHIWNELKIKYTEKNITELAEATKGTSHSFISKTLKEFTVLDKNRPVAIDFLFDECIIHCKQENIKYEINC
;
A
#
# COMPACT_ATOMS: atom_id res chain seq x y z
N MET A 1 -32.49 46.67 59.96
CA MET A 1 -31.69 45.50 60.39
C MET A 1 -32.64 44.30 60.35
N GLY A 2 -32.65 43.41 59.37
CA GLY A 2 -31.58 42.67 58.71
C GLY A 2 -32.05 41.21 58.69
N LYS A 3 -32.89 40.83 57.71
CA LYS A 3 -33.37 39.46 57.53
C LYS A 3 -32.29 38.65 56.81
N LYS A 4 -31.77 37.63 57.50
CA LYS A 4 -30.99 36.53 56.93
C LYS A 4 -31.95 35.38 56.67
N ASP A 5 -32.22 35.07 55.42
CA ASP A 5 -32.76 33.76 55.02
C ASP A 5 -31.73 33.02 54.17
N LYS A 6 -31.60 31.74 54.51
CA LYS A 6 -30.54 30.80 54.15
C LYS A 6 -30.51 30.54 52.64
N ILE A 7 -29.34 30.67 52.02
CA ILE A 7 -29.08 30.22 50.66
C ILE A 7 -28.81 28.71 50.72
N ASN A 8 -29.71 27.94 50.12
CA ASN A 8 -29.51 26.53 49.83
C ASN A 8 -28.72 26.44 48.51
N ILE A 9 -27.48 25.96 48.56
CA ILE A 9 -26.61 25.81 47.38
C ILE A 9 -26.87 24.43 46.80
N GLU A 10 -27.77 24.35 45.81
CA GLU A 10 -27.77 23.20 44.90
C GLU A 10 -26.69 23.43 43.83
N HIS A 11 -25.67 22.60 43.87
CA HIS A 11 -24.69 22.42 42.80
C HIS A 11 -25.39 21.88 41.55
N THR A 12 -25.88 22.78 40.68
CA THR A 12 -26.21 22.42 39.30
C THR A 12 -24.94 22.55 38.45
N MET A 13 -24.45 21.39 38.03
CA MET A 13 -23.32 21.20 37.12
C MET A 13 -23.63 21.94 35.80
N PHE A 14 -22.92 23.02 35.50
CA PHE A 14 -23.00 23.71 34.22
C PHE A 14 -22.51 22.78 33.11
N LEU A 15 -23.43 22.24 32.32
CA LEU A 15 -23.11 21.67 31.01
C LEU A 15 -22.70 22.84 30.09
N PRO A 16 -21.62 22.71 29.30
CA PRO A 16 -21.27 23.72 28.30
C PRO A 16 -22.38 23.75 27.26
N ALA A 17 -23.01 24.92 27.08
CA ALA A 17 -24.04 25.14 26.07
C ALA A 17 -23.58 24.58 24.71
N THR A 18 -24.45 23.81 24.05
CA THR A 18 -24.16 23.27 22.72
C THR A 18 -23.92 24.40 21.72
N LYS A 19 -23.20 24.13 20.62
CA LYS A 19 -22.93 25.15 19.58
C LYS A 19 -24.21 25.82 19.06
N GLU A 20 -25.33 25.09 19.03
CA GLU A 20 -26.66 25.62 18.71
C GLU A 20 -27.18 26.61 19.76
N GLN A 21 -27.07 26.28 21.05
CA GLN A 21 -27.50 27.16 22.14
C GLN A 21 -26.69 28.46 22.21
N GLN A 22 -25.38 28.40 21.94
CA GLN A 22 -24.53 29.60 21.85
C GLN A 22 -24.90 30.47 20.63
N PHE A 23 -25.23 29.83 19.50
CA PHE A 23 -25.65 30.53 18.29
C PHE A 23 -27.02 31.21 18.44
N GLU A 24 -27.98 30.56 19.10
CA GLU A 24 -29.28 31.15 19.44
C GLU A 24 -29.14 32.35 20.37
N ALA A 25 -28.29 32.25 21.41
CA ALA A 25 -28.06 33.35 22.34
C ALA A 25 -27.42 34.58 21.66
N VAL A 26 -26.45 34.37 20.77
CA VAL A 26 -25.82 35.45 19.99
C VAL A 26 -26.81 36.04 18.98
N SER A 27 -27.62 35.21 18.34
CA SER A 27 -28.65 35.65 17.39
C SER A 27 -29.73 36.50 18.07
N ALA A 28 -30.15 36.13 19.28
CA ALA A 28 -31.11 36.89 20.08
C ALA A 28 -30.57 38.26 20.50
N LEU A 29 -29.31 38.32 20.98
CA LEU A 29 -28.63 39.57 21.34
C LEU A 29 -28.44 40.53 20.16
N ILE A 30 -28.15 40.00 18.97
CA ILE A 30 -28.04 40.80 17.74
C ILE A 30 -29.43 41.31 17.32
N ALA A 31 -30.46 40.47 17.38
CA ALA A 31 -31.82 40.86 17.03
C ALA A 31 -32.38 41.97 17.94
N GLU A 32 -32.06 41.93 19.23
CA GLU A 32 -32.47 42.94 20.22
C GLU A 32 -31.78 44.30 19.97
N ARG A 33 -30.46 44.29 19.74
CA ARG A 33 -29.69 45.52 19.41
C ARG A 33 -30.09 46.16 18.07
N VAL A 34 -30.57 45.37 17.12
CA VAL A 34 -30.98 45.85 15.79
C VAL A 34 -32.41 46.40 15.85
N LYS A 35 -33.30 45.88 16.71
CA LYS A 35 -34.65 46.43 16.95
C LYS A 35 -34.62 47.86 17.49
N GLU A 36 -33.67 48.21 18.36
CA GLU A 36 -33.58 49.56 18.96
C GLU A 36 -33.23 50.67 17.96
N LYS A 37 -32.67 50.35 16.77
CA LYS A 37 -32.11 51.35 15.84
C LYS A 37 -32.80 51.45 14.48
N THR A 38 -33.86 50.70 14.21
CA THR A 38 -34.41 50.61 12.84
C THR A 38 -35.93 50.50 12.77
N LYS A 39 -36.56 51.28 11.87
CA LYS A 39 -38.01 51.23 11.60
C LYS A 39 -38.45 49.82 11.17
N PRO A 40 -39.60 49.31 11.65
CA PRO A 40 -39.97 47.89 11.63
C PRO A 40 -40.01 47.24 10.23
N GLY A 41 -40.32 48.00 9.17
CA GLY A 41 -40.32 47.49 7.79
C GLY A 41 -38.94 47.24 7.17
N LYS A 42 -37.92 48.03 7.54
CA LYS A 42 -36.53 47.88 7.02
C LYS A 42 -35.74 46.81 7.78
N LEU A 43 -36.11 46.56 9.04
CA LEU A 43 -35.49 45.56 9.91
C LEU A 43 -35.67 44.14 9.36
N VAL A 44 -36.90 43.81 8.93
CA VAL A 44 -37.23 42.47 8.39
C VAL A 44 -36.52 42.22 7.06
N GLN A 45 -36.41 43.24 6.19
CA GLN A 45 -35.61 43.13 4.97
C GLN A 45 -34.12 42.96 5.26
N PHE A 46 -33.57 43.73 6.20
CA PHE A 46 -32.16 43.63 6.57
C PHE A 46 -31.82 42.26 7.17
N LEU A 47 -32.62 41.75 8.10
CA LEU A 47 -32.43 40.41 8.70
C LEU A 47 -32.55 39.29 7.66
N ARG A 48 -33.47 39.40 6.68
CA ARG A 48 -33.57 38.44 5.56
C ARG A 48 -32.34 38.45 4.67
N ILE A 49 -31.75 39.62 4.40
CA ILE A 49 -30.53 39.77 3.60
C ILE A 49 -29.34 39.15 4.35
N VAL A 50 -29.20 39.44 5.65
CA VAL A 50 -28.13 38.89 6.47
C VAL A 50 -28.24 37.36 6.60
N ALA A 51 -29.44 36.83 6.87
CA ALA A 51 -29.66 35.38 6.94
C ALA A 51 -29.34 34.70 5.60
N SER A 52 -29.72 35.32 4.48
CA SER A 52 -29.37 34.83 3.13
C SER A 52 -27.86 34.83 2.90
N LEU A 53 -27.14 35.88 3.32
CA LEU A 53 -25.68 35.98 3.19
C LEU A 53 -24.94 34.96 4.06
N VAL A 54 -25.41 34.72 5.30
CA VAL A 54 -24.85 33.68 6.18
C VAL A 54 -25.10 32.30 5.60
N SER A 55 -26.28 32.07 5.02
CA SER A 55 -26.62 30.80 4.36
C SER A 55 -25.75 30.57 3.12
N ILE A 56 -25.54 31.60 2.29
CA ILE A 56 -24.68 31.54 1.09
C ILE A 56 -23.22 31.32 1.48
N THR A 57 -22.72 31.96 2.52
CA THR A 57 -21.34 31.74 3.00
C THR A 57 -21.16 30.36 3.62
N PHE A 58 -22.15 29.83 4.33
CA PHE A 58 -22.12 28.48 4.90
C PHE A 58 -22.23 27.41 3.81
N ILE A 59 -23.12 27.58 2.83
CA ILE A 59 -23.22 26.74 1.63
C ILE A 59 -21.92 26.84 0.83
N GLY A 60 -21.35 28.03 0.68
CA GLY A 60 -20.05 28.24 0.04
C GLY A 60 -18.92 27.53 0.76
N LEU A 61 -18.91 27.52 2.11
CA LEU A 61 -17.97 26.77 2.93
C LEU A 61 -18.18 25.26 2.82
N LEU A 62 -19.43 24.78 2.75
CA LEU A 62 -19.77 23.37 2.54
C LEU A 62 -19.37 22.91 1.14
N ILE A 63 -19.70 23.68 0.10
CA ILE A 63 -19.28 23.44 -1.28
C ILE A 63 -17.75 23.49 -1.37
N TRP A 64 -17.10 24.49 -0.77
CA TRP A 64 -15.64 24.59 -0.76
C TRP A 64 -15.00 23.42 -0.02
N LYS A 65 -15.58 22.96 1.10
CA LYS A 65 -15.14 21.78 1.84
C LYS A 65 -15.34 20.49 1.03
N MET A 66 -16.50 20.33 0.37
CA MET A 66 -16.76 19.21 -0.55
C MET A 66 -15.77 19.23 -1.73
N PHE A 67 -15.54 20.38 -2.37
CA PHE A 67 -14.57 20.53 -3.45
C PHE A 67 -13.11 20.37 -2.98
N LEU A 68 -12.78 20.74 -1.74
CA LEU A 68 -11.45 20.47 -1.16
C LEU A 68 -11.25 18.98 -0.89
N GLU A 69 -12.28 18.30 -0.38
CA GLU A 69 -12.24 16.86 -0.12
C GLU A 69 -12.19 16.06 -1.44
N ASP A 70 -12.87 16.51 -2.50
CA ASP A 70 -12.83 15.89 -3.84
C ASP A 70 -11.48 16.12 -4.55
N LYS A 71 -10.86 17.30 -4.43
CA LYS A 71 -9.52 17.54 -5.00
C LYS A 71 -8.41 16.67 -4.40
N ILE A 72 -8.64 16.05 -3.24
CA ILE A 72 -7.68 15.15 -2.59
C ILE A 72 -7.78 13.72 -3.16
N GLN A 73 -8.86 13.37 -3.87
CA GLN A 73 -9.13 11.99 -4.29
C GLN A 73 -8.55 11.57 -5.66
N GLU A 74 -8.01 12.48 -6.49
CA GLU A 74 -7.73 12.14 -7.90
C GLU A 74 -6.38 11.45 -8.21
N HIS A 75 -5.49 11.17 -7.25
CA HIS A 75 -4.10 10.81 -7.62
C HIS A 75 -3.60 9.39 -7.30
N PHE A 76 -4.37 8.51 -6.66
CA PHE A 76 -3.89 7.16 -6.34
C PHE A 76 -4.86 6.06 -6.78
N THR A 77 -4.46 5.30 -7.80
CA THR A 77 -5.23 4.18 -8.34
C THR A 77 -4.86 2.89 -7.62
N TYR A 78 -5.78 2.35 -6.83
CA TYR A 78 -5.61 1.08 -6.14
C TYR A 78 -5.81 -0.11 -7.08
N GLU A 79 -4.92 -1.10 -6.99
CA GLU A 79 -5.03 -2.34 -7.77
C GLU A 79 -5.89 -3.37 -7.03
N ASN A 80 -6.71 -4.12 -7.78
CA ASN A 80 -7.40 -5.27 -7.21
C ASN A 80 -6.41 -6.43 -7.04
N VAL A 81 -6.16 -6.79 -5.77
CA VAL A 81 -5.23 -7.85 -5.35
C VAL A 81 -5.58 -9.23 -5.92
N ASP A 82 -6.85 -9.50 -6.23
CA ASP A 82 -7.29 -10.81 -6.75
C ASP A 82 -6.71 -11.09 -8.15
N LYS A 83 -6.30 -10.04 -8.88
CA LYS A 83 -5.58 -10.15 -10.17
C LYS A 83 -4.21 -10.83 -10.03
N PHE A 84 -3.65 -10.87 -8.82
CA PHE A 84 -2.34 -11.47 -8.54
C PHE A 84 -2.41 -12.98 -8.26
N SER A 85 -3.57 -13.61 -8.39
CA SER A 85 -3.80 -15.03 -8.07
C SER A 85 -2.88 -16.01 -8.78
N ASN A 86 -2.43 -15.69 -10.01
CA ASN A 86 -1.52 -16.52 -10.79
C ASN A 86 -0.03 -16.14 -10.63
N ILE A 87 0.28 -15.11 -9.84
CA ILE A 87 1.65 -14.67 -9.60
C ILE A 87 2.31 -15.58 -8.57
N ARG A 88 3.50 -16.07 -8.89
CA ARG A 88 4.33 -16.88 -7.98
C ARG A 88 5.78 -16.38 -8.01
N SER A 89 6.32 -16.12 -6.84
CA SER A 89 7.70 -15.79 -6.55
C SER A 89 8.43 -17.09 -6.24
N ILE A 90 9.49 -17.34 -6.98
CA ILE A 90 10.22 -18.61 -6.91
C ILE A 90 11.29 -18.53 -5.83
N GLY A 91 11.36 -19.54 -4.96
CA GLY A 91 12.50 -19.77 -4.05
C GLY A 91 12.45 -19.01 -2.73
N LYS A 92 11.34 -18.32 -2.45
CA LYS A 92 11.13 -17.57 -1.20
C LYS A 92 9.82 -17.94 -0.52
N GLU A 93 9.28 -19.14 -0.79
CA GLU A 93 7.96 -19.56 -0.31
C GLU A 93 7.85 -19.54 1.23
N ASP A 94 8.89 -20.02 1.92
CA ASP A 94 8.94 -20.02 3.40
C ASP A 94 8.97 -18.60 3.97
N LEU A 95 9.73 -17.70 3.34
CA LEU A 95 9.77 -16.30 3.73
C LEU A 95 8.41 -15.62 3.50
N ILE A 96 7.72 -15.94 2.41
CA ILE A 96 6.37 -15.41 2.14
C ILE A 96 5.40 -15.92 3.21
N ASN A 97 5.47 -17.21 3.59
CA ASN A 97 4.66 -17.77 4.68
C ASN A 97 4.88 -16.98 5.98
N GLU A 98 6.14 -16.83 6.39
CA GLU A 98 6.53 -16.12 7.61
C GLU A 98 6.00 -14.68 7.62
N LEU A 99 6.18 -13.95 6.51
CA LEU A 99 5.71 -12.57 6.39
C LEU A 99 4.18 -12.48 6.44
N VAL A 100 3.48 -13.35 5.72
CA VAL A 100 2.02 -13.36 5.69
C VAL A 100 1.46 -13.69 7.07
N ASP A 101 2.04 -14.66 7.79
CA ASP A 101 1.64 -15.01 9.15
C ASP A 101 1.87 -13.85 10.13
N GLN A 102 3.01 -13.17 10.03
CA GLN A 102 3.29 -11.96 10.80
C GLN A 102 2.24 -10.88 10.50
N MET A 103 1.93 -10.63 9.22
CA MET A 103 0.95 -9.63 8.80
C MET A 103 -0.45 -9.95 9.32
N ILE A 104 -0.91 -11.21 9.19
CA ILE A 104 -2.21 -11.65 9.70
C ILE A 104 -2.29 -11.49 11.21
N THR A 105 -1.24 -11.90 11.93
CA THR A 105 -1.18 -11.81 13.39
C THR A 105 -1.26 -10.35 13.84
N THR A 106 -0.51 -9.47 13.16
CA THR A 106 -0.53 -8.03 13.42
C THR A 106 -1.92 -7.43 13.21
N THR A 107 -2.59 -7.79 12.12
CA THR A 107 -3.95 -7.34 11.81
C THR A 107 -4.98 -7.85 12.82
N LYS A 108 -4.84 -9.11 13.28
CA LYS A 108 -5.68 -9.66 14.34
C LYS A 108 -5.49 -8.91 15.65
N TRP A 109 -4.25 -8.63 16.05
CA TRP A 109 -3.99 -7.87 17.26
C TRP A 109 -4.66 -6.51 17.23
N ILE A 110 -4.56 -5.77 16.12
CA ILE A 110 -5.22 -4.47 15.95
C ILE A 110 -6.73 -4.55 16.20
N GLN A 111 -7.36 -5.64 15.77
CA GLN A 111 -8.81 -5.83 15.90
C GLN A 111 -9.26 -6.29 17.28
N THR A 112 -8.36 -6.86 18.10
CA THR A 112 -8.74 -7.63 19.30
C THR A 112 -8.10 -7.15 20.59
N GLU A 113 -6.91 -6.56 20.51
CA GLU A 113 -6.12 -6.15 21.67
C GLU A 113 -6.42 -4.72 22.11
N ASN A 114 -6.21 -4.46 23.40
CA ASN A 114 -6.40 -3.13 23.97
C ASN A 114 -5.25 -2.18 23.56
N PRO A 115 -5.48 -0.86 23.48
CA PRO A 115 -4.48 0.12 23.03
C PRO A 115 -3.15 0.10 23.82
N THR A 116 -3.19 -0.24 25.10
CA THR A 116 -2.00 -0.30 25.97
C THR A 116 -1.07 -1.44 25.58
N ASP A 117 -1.61 -2.60 25.24
CA ASP A 117 -0.85 -3.79 24.86
C ASP A 117 -0.37 -3.68 23.42
N LEU A 118 -1.20 -3.12 22.53
CA LEU A 118 -0.83 -2.79 21.16
C LEU A 118 0.41 -1.91 21.08
N LYS A 119 0.55 -0.93 21.98
CA LYS A 119 1.73 -0.05 21.99
C LYS A 119 3.04 -0.82 22.16
N LYS A 120 3.07 -1.81 23.06
CA LYS A 120 4.26 -2.64 23.29
C LYS A 120 4.56 -3.52 22.08
N ILE A 121 3.54 -4.16 21.52
CA ILE A 121 3.67 -5.07 20.37
C ILE A 121 4.11 -4.31 19.10
N PHE A 122 3.57 -3.12 18.85
CA PHE A 122 3.80 -2.35 17.62
C PHE A 122 5.17 -1.67 17.59
N ASP A 123 5.72 -1.32 18.74
CA ASP A 123 7.08 -0.80 18.82
C ASP A 123 8.10 -1.84 18.30
N GLU A 124 7.85 -3.12 18.58
CA GLU A 124 8.66 -4.27 18.16
C GLU A 124 8.35 -4.78 16.73
N THR A 125 7.16 -4.48 16.20
CA THR A 125 6.73 -4.98 14.88
C THR A 125 7.31 -4.18 13.72
N ASN A 126 7.74 -4.88 12.66
CA ASN A 126 8.20 -4.29 11.40
C ASN A 126 7.08 -4.22 10.36
N PHE A 127 6.62 -3.00 10.07
CA PHE A 127 5.61 -2.70 9.04
C PHE A 127 6.22 -2.34 7.69
N SER A 128 7.54 -2.14 7.63
CA SER A 128 8.25 -1.78 6.41
C SER A 128 9.26 -2.86 6.00
N PHE A 129 9.32 -3.11 4.70
CA PHE A 129 10.12 -4.15 4.07
C PHE A 129 10.95 -3.55 2.94
N LEU A 130 12.28 -3.69 3.00
CA LEU A 130 13.17 -3.30 1.91
C LEU A 130 13.53 -4.53 1.08
N LEU A 131 13.11 -4.57 -0.19
CA LEU A 131 13.46 -5.60 -1.15
C LEU A 131 14.61 -5.07 -2.02
N TYR A 132 15.80 -5.67 -1.94
CA TYR A 132 16.97 -5.17 -2.66
C TYR A 132 17.74 -6.28 -3.35
N GLY A 133 18.33 -5.96 -4.51
CA GLY A 133 19.12 -6.92 -5.30
C GLY A 133 19.14 -6.56 -6.77
N PRO A 134 19.86 -7.33 -7.61
CA PRO A 134 19.98 -7.06 -9.05
C PRO A 134 18.60 -6.90 -9.75
N PRO A 135 18.54 -6.17 -10.87
CA PRO A 135 17.31 -6.02 -11.64
C PRO A 135 16.81 -7.38 -12.15
N GLY A 136 15.49 -7.52 -12.28
CA GLY A 136 14.89 -8.73 -12.84
C GLY A 136 14.89 -9.96 -11.92
N THR A 137 15.24 -9.82 -10.64
CA THR A 137 15.24 -10.91 -9.64
C THR A 137 13.86 -11.18 -9.00
N GLY A 138 12.81 -10.47 -9.41
CA GLY A 138 11.43 -10.75 -8.96
C GLY A 138 10.98 -10.03 -7.68
N LYS A 139 11.62 -8.92 -7.30
CA LYS A 139 11.23 -8.09 -6.14
C LYS A 139 9.76 -7.66 -6.18
N THR A 140 9.29 -7.11 -7.31
CA THR A 140 7.89 -6.69 -7.51
C THR A 140 6.93 -7.89 -7.49
N ILE A 141 7.33 -9.02 -8.09
CA ILE A 141 6.56 -10.28 -8.09
C ILE A 141 6.36 -10.78 -6.66
N PHE A 142 7.42 -10.76 -5.85
CA PHE A 142 7.38 -11.14 -4.44
C PHE A 142 6.37 -10.30 -3.64
N ALA A 143 6.43 -8.97 -3.75
CA ALA A 143 5.50 -8.09 -3.03
C ALA A 143 4.03 -8.33 -3.43
N LYS A 144 3.77 -8.55 -4.74
CA LYS A 144 2.43 -8.87 -5.25
C LYS A 144 1.91 -10.21 -4.74
N GLU A 145 2.76 -11.23 -4.67
CA GLU A 145 2.37 -12.53 -4.10
C GLU A 145 2.10 -12.44 -2.60
N VAL A 146 2.95 -11.75 -1.82
CA VAL A 146 2.70 -11.52 -0.39
C VAL A 146 1.35 -10.84 -0.20
N ALA A 147 1.06 -9.80 -1.00
CA ALA A 147 -0.24 -9.11 -0.96
C ALA A 147 -1.41 -10.04 -1.28
N TYR A 148 -1.27 -10.89 -2.31
CA TYR A 148 -2.29 -11.87 -2.66
C TYR A 148 -2.57 -12.86 -1.54
N ARG A 149 -1.52 -13.45 -0.97
CA ARG A 149 -1.64 -14.48 0.07
C ARG A 149 -2.18 -13.90 1.38
N TYR A 150 -1.77 -12.69 1.73
CA TYR A 150 -2.33 -11.94 2.84
C TYR A 150 -3.83 -11.65 2.64
N ASN A 151 -4.23 -11.13 1.47
CA ASN A 151 -5.63 -10.91 1.13
C ASN A 151 -6.46 -12.19 1.15
N LEU A 152 -5.94 -13.28 0.59
CA LEU A 152 -6.62 -14.57 0.57
C LEU A 152 -6.81 -15.12 2.00
N ALA A 153 -5.82 -14.98 2.88
CA ALA A 153 -5.92 -15.40 4.27
C ALA A 153 -7.00 -14.60 5.02
N LEU A 154 -7.05 -13.28 4.84
CA LEU A 154 -8.11 -12.45 5.43
C LEU A 154 -9.49 -12.81 4.88
N LYS A 155 -9.63 -13.07 3.58
CA LYS A 155 -10.89 -13.57 3.00
C LYS A 155 -11.32 -14.90 3.62
N LYS A 156 -10.40 -15.84 3.81
CA LYS A 156 -10.66 -17.13 4.46
C LYS A 156 -11.16 -16.92 5.90
N LEU A 157 -10.50 -16.06 6.67
CA LEU A 157 -10.92 -15.71 8.03
C LEU A 157 -12.29 -15.02 8.07
N HIS A 158 -12.54 -14.10 7.14
CA HIS A 158 -13.82 -13.41 7.03
C HIS A 158 -14.95 -14.41 6.73
N MET A 159 -14.75 -15.30 5.75
CA MET A 159 -15.74 -16.32 5.40
C MET A 159 -15.99 -17.29 6.56
N GLN A 160 -14.94 -17.70 7.28
CA GLN A 160 -15.08 -18.55 8.45
C GLN A 160 -15.97 -17.90 9.53
N LYS A 161 -15.90 -16.57 9.69
CA LYS A 161 -16.73 -15.82 10.65
C LYS A 161 -18.17 -15.62 10.17
N THR A 162 -18.38 -15.36 8.87
CA THR A 162 -19.71 -14.99 8.34
C THR A 162 -20.53 -16.16 7.81
N ASN A 163 -19.88 -17.22 7.32
CA ASN A 163 -20.53 -18.40 6.76
C ASN A 163 -19.67 -19.66 7.01
N GLU A 164 -19.65 -20.09 8.27
CA GLU A 164 -18.84 -21.22 8.75
C GLU A 164 -19.22 -22.56 8.09
N GLN A 165 -20.51 -22.77 7.79
CA GLN A 165 -20.99 -24.00 7.16
C GLN A 165 -20.39 -24.19 5.77
N ASP A 166 -20.50 -23.16 4.91
CA ASP A 166 -19.93 -23.23 3.56
C ASP A 166 -18.40 -23.26 3.60
N PHE A 167 -17.76 -22.56 4.55
CA PHE A 167 -16.32 -22.64 4.76
C PHE A 167 -15.87 -24.08 5.05
N ASN A 168 -16.53 -24.75 6.00
CA ASN A 168 -16.20 -26.12 6.38
C ASN A 168 -16.46 -27.13 5.25
N ARG A 169 -17.47 -26.88 4.41
CA ARG A 169 -17.75 -27.69 3.23
C ARG A 169 -16.68 -27.52 2.15
N ALA A 170 -16.25 -26.28 1.90
CA ALA A 170 -15.37 -25.96 0.78
C ALA A 170 -13.88 -26.10 1.10
N LYS A 171 -13.45 -26.00 2.36
CA LYS A 171 -12.02 -25.94 2.74
C LYS A 171 -11.13 -27.08 2.24
N ASN A 172 -11.71 -28.26 2.02
CA ASN A 172 -10.99 -29.47 1.57
C ASN A 172 -11.07 -29.69 0.05
N THR A 173 -11.69 -28.77 -0.70
CA THR A 173 -11.83 -28.86 -2.15
C THR A 173 -10.60 -28.26 -2.86
N PRO A 174 -10.16 -28.81 -4.00
CA PRO A 174 -9.03 -28.26 -4.77
C PRO A 174 -9.25 -26.81 -5.22
N ASP A 175 -10.51 -26.42 -5.43
CA ASP A 175 -10.91 -25.09 -5.91
C ASP A 175 -11.22 -24.10 -4.79
N PHE A 176 -10.91 -24.42 -3.52
CA PHE A 176 -11.29 -23.61 -2.37
C PHE A 176 -10.85 -22.14 -2.50
N GLU A 177 -9.63 -21.89 -2.98
CA GLU A 177 -9.10 -20.53 -3.14
C GLU A 177 -9.86 -19.74 -4.21
N LYS A 178 -10.23 -20.41 -5.30
CA LYS A 178 -11.03 -19.81 -6.37
C LYS A 178 -12.43 -19.49 -5.89
N TYR A 179 -13.04 -20.41 -5.13
CA TYR A 179 -14.34 -20.21 -4.51
C TYR A 179 -14.32 -19.02 -3.54
N VAL A 180 -13.37 -18.96 -2.60
CA VAL A 180 -13.21 -17.84 -1.67
C VAL A 180 -13.04 -16.51 -2.41
N ASN A 181 -12.23 -16.48 -3.48
CA ASN A 181 -12.04 -15.27 -4.28
C ASN A 181 -13.30 -14.81 -5.02
N SER A 182 -14.17 -15.74 -5.42
CA SER A 182 -15.46 -15.41 -6.05
C SER A 182 -16.52 -14.93 -5.05
N TYR A 183 -16.46 -15.43 -3.80
CA TYR A 183 -17.48 -15.19 -2.79
C TYR A 183 -17.19 -13.94 -1.94
N VAL A 184 -15.93 -13.74 -1.54
CA VAL A 184 -15.52 -12.63 -0.68
C VAL A 184 -14.78 -11.58 -1.49
N LYS A 185 -15.27 -10.32 -1.43
CA LYS A 185 -14.56 -9.16 -2.01
C LYS A 185 -13.16 -9.02 -1.39
N SER A 186 -12.23 -8.46 -2.15
CA SER A 186 -10.88 -8.15 -1.66
C SER A 186 -10.92 -7.38 -0.34
N ARG A 187 -10.19 -7.87 0.67
CA ARG A 187 -10.09 -7.28 2.03
C ARG A 187 -8.88 -6.37 2.20
N VAL A 188 -8.01 -6.30 1.19
CA VAL A 188 -6.76 -5.54 1.23
C VAL A 188 -6.79 -4.47 0.15
N ASN A 189 -6.31 -3.27 0.48
CA ASN A 189 -5.97 -2.26 -0.52
C ASN A 189 -4.52 -2.44 -0.94
N TYR A 190 -4.25 -2.36 -2.24
CA TYR A 190 -2.90 -2.44 -2.75
C TYR A 190 -2.63 -1.27 -3.69
N LEU A 191 -1.53 -0.57 -3.45
CA LEU A 191 -1.12 0.59 -4.24
C LEU A 191 0.35 0.45 -4.63
N THR A 192 0.63 0.47 -5.94
CA THR A 192 1.99 0.64 -6.44
C THR A 192 2.28 2.13 -6.57
N VAL A 193 3.34 2.59 -5.92
CA VAL A 193 3.80 3.96 -5.89
C VAL A 193 5.05 4.06 -6.75
N TYR A 194 4.95 4.85 -7.81
CA TYR A 194 6.08 5.17 -8.68
C TYR A 194 6.70 6.52 -8.31
N PRO A 195 8.00 6.75 -8.59
CA PRO A 195 8.64 8.02 -8.28
C PRO A 195 7.93 9.25 -8.89
N SER A 196 7.37 9.10 -10.09
CA SER A 196 6.60 10.14 -10.80
C SER A 196 5.33 10.59 -10.08
N MET A 197 4.79 9.78 -9.16
CA MET A 197 3.62 10.15 -8.35
C MET A 197 3.97 11.05 -7.16
N ILE A 198 5.25 11.09 -6.78
CA ILE A 198 5.75 11.79 -5.59
C ILE A 198 6.60 13.00 -5.97
N LEU A 199 7.49 12.83 -6.94
CA LEU A 199 8.46 13.85 -7.33
C LEU A 199 7.76 15.03 -8.03
N ASP A 200 8.07 16.22 -7.53
CA ASP A 200 7.64 17.52 -8.05
C ASP A 200 8.87 18.44 -8.13
N LYS A 201 8.80 19.48 -8.96
CA LYS A 201 9.85 20.51 -9.07
C LYS A 201 10.00 21.30 -7.77
N TYR A 202 8.94 21.38 -6.96
CA TYR A 202 8.94 22.08 -5.68
C TYR A 202 9.06 21.09 -4.51
N VAL A 203 10.14 21.21 -3.73
CA VAL A 203 10.45 20.34 -2.57
C VAL A 203 9.27 20.19 -1.60
N GLY A 204 8.58 21.30 -1.32
CA GLY A 204 7.42 21.32 -0.43
C GLY A 204 6.22 20.53 -0.98
N GLU A 205 6.05 20.48 -2.30
CA GLU A 205 4.94 19.74 -2.91
C GLU A 205 5.22 18.23 -2.93
N SER A 206 6.46 17.80 -3.17
CA SER A 206 6.83 16.38 -3.05
C SER A 206 6.60 15.84 -1.63
N SER A 207 6.95 16.62 -0.61
CA SER A 207 6.68 16.24 0.78
C SER A 207 5.17 16.15 1.08
N LYS A 208 4.37 17.11 0.57
CA LYS A 208 2.91 17.03 0.69
C LYS A 208 2.33 15.81 -0.02
N ASN A 209 2.89 15.41 -1.17
CA ASN A 209 2.44 14.22 -1.90
C ASN A 209 2.68 12.94 -1.09
N VAL A 210 3.82 12.81 -0.41
CA VAL A 210 4.07 11.71 0.54
C VAL A 210 3.02 11.70 1.65
N LYS A 211 2.73 12.85 2.26
CA LYS A 211 1.73 12.96 3.32
C LYS A 211 0.31 12.60 2.83
N ARG A 212 -0.07 13.07 1.65
CA ARG A 212 -1.36 12.74 1.00
C ARG A 212 -1.47 11.24 0.72
N LEU A 213 -0.39 10.61 0.25
CA LEU A 213 -0.33 9.18 0.00
C LEU A 213 -0.61 8.38 1.28
N PHE A 214 0.12 8.64 2.38
CA PHE A 214 -0.08 7.93 3.64
C PHE A 214 -1.48 8.19 4.23
N SER A 215 -1.98 9.42 4.12
CA SER A 215 -3.35 9.76 4.54
C SER A 215 -4.40 8.98 3.73
N SER A 216 -4.20 8.83 2.42
CA SER A 216 -5.07 8.02 1.55
C SER A 216 -5.02 6.54 1.95
N LEU A 217 -3.82 5.98 2.12
CA LEU A 217 -3.64 4.58 2.53
C LEU A 217 -4.31 4.28 3.87
N SER A 218 -4.21 5.21 4.82
CA SER A 218 -4.83 5.14 6.14
C SER A 218 -6.35 5.25 6.08
N LYS A 219 -6.89 6.22 5.32
CA LYS A 219 -8.34 6.43 5.17
C LYS A 219 -9.05 5.25 4.49
N ASN A 220 -8.37 4.57 3.58
CA ASN A 220 -8.93 3.42 2.87
C ASN A 220 -8.94 2.14 3.73
N ILE A 221 -8.29 2.13 4.90
CA ILE A 221 -8.47 1.07 5.90
C ILE A 221 -9.81 1.34 6.59
N SER A 222 -10.76 0.45 6.39
CA SER A 222 -12.14 0.55 6.88
C SER A 222 -12.66 -0.85 7.27
N ASP A 223 -13.88 -0.95 7.79
CA ASP A 223 -14.49 -2.25 8.11
C ASP A 223 -14.57 -3.19 6.88
N GLU A 224 -14.63 -2.63 5.67
CA GLU A 224 -14.61 -3.42 4.44
C GLU A 224 -13.19 -3.88 4.05
N LYS A 225 -12.18 -3.06 4.38
CA LYS A 225 -10.79 -3.21 4.00
C LYS A 225 -9.90 -3.30 5.25
N GLU A 226 -9.70 -4.52 5.70
CA GLU A 226 -8.97 -4.89 6.92
C GLU A 226 -7.45 -4.63 6.85
N GLY A 227 -6.91 -4.19 5.71
CA GLY A 227 -5.50 -3.80 5.60
C GLY A 227 -5.14 -3.07 4.31
N SER A 228 -3.99 -2.41 4.33
CA SER A 228 -3.43 -1.71 3.16
C SER A 228 -1.98 -2.11 2.93
N ILE A 229 -1.57 -2.23 1.68
CA ILE A 229 -0.20 -2.49 1.25
C ILE A 229 0.21 -1.42 0.25
N ALA A 230 1.36 -0.79 0.46
CA ALA A 230 1.98 0.13 -0.47
C ALA A 230 3.30 -0.44 -0.98
N LEU A 231 3.47 -0.57 -2.29
CA LEU A 231 4.71 -0.94 -2.93
C LEU A 231 5.35 0.29 -3.57
N PHE A 232 6.42 0.81 -2.98
CA PHE A 232 7.29 1.81 -3.60
C PHE A 232 8.25 1.10 -4.54
N ASP A 233 7.93 1.08 -5.83
CA ASP A 233 8.79 0.47 -6.84
C ASP A 233 9.89 1.48 -7.25
N GLU A 234 11.11 0.99 -7.45
CA GLU A 234 12.28 1.82 -7.77
C GLU A 234 12.54 2.92 -6.73
N GLY A 235 12.46 2.56 -5.44
CA GLY A 235 12.60 3.48 -4.31
C GLY A 235 13.95 4.20 -4.25
N ASP A 236 15.00 3.70 -4.92
CA ASP A 236 16.25 4.45 -5.06
C ASP A 236 16.06 5.81 -5.74
N ALA A 237 15.13 5.95 -6.69
CA ALA A 237 14.83 7.24 -7.31
C ALA A 237 14.26 8.27 -6.31
N LEU A 238 13.66 7.82 -5.20
CA LEU A 238 13.09 8.67 -4.16
C LEU A 238 14.05 8.92 -2.99
N PHE A 239 14.87 7.93 -2.64
CA PHE A 239 15.59 7.86 -1.35
C PHE A 239 17.13 7.84 -1.50
N TYR A 240 17.65 8.48 -2.54
CA TYR A 240 19.08 8.48 -2.87
C TYR A 240 19.94 9.28 -1.86
N SER A 241 21.21 8.88 -1.71
CA SER A 241 22.20 9.56 -0.84
C SER A 241 22.92 10.74 -1.51
N ARG A 242 23.44 11.65 -0.68
CA ARG A 242 23.97 13.00 -1.02
C ARG A 242 25.04 13.05 -2.11
N ASP A 243 25.83 12.00 -2.30
CA ASP A 243 27.11 12.09 -3.02
C ASP A 243 27.00 12.08 -4.55
N ARG A 244 25.80 11.94 -5.13
CA ARG A 244 25.63 11.75 -6.58
C ARG A 244 24.46 12.50 -7.22
N ALA A 245 23.87 13.46 -6.51
CA ALA A 245 22.75 14.27 -6.98
C ALA A 245 23.19 15.75 -7.10
N LEU A 246 22.83 16.42 -8.20
CA LEU A 246 23.02 17.88 -8.36
C LEU A 246 22.41 18.60 -7.14
N MET A 247 23.05 19.65 -6.62
CA MET A 247 22.73 20.30 -5.32
C MET A 247 21.25 20.68 -5.07
N GLN A 248 20.39 20.74 -6.10
CA GLN A 248 18.94 21.02 -5.94
C GLN A 248 18.09 19.74 -5.73
N THR A 249 18.55 18.58 -6.19
CA THR A 249 17.81 17.30 -6.02
C THR A 249 18.08 16.63 -4.67
N SER A 250 19.17 16.99 -3.99
CA SER A 250 19.49 16.48 -2.65
C SER A 250 18.50 16.92 -1.58
N ASP A 251 18.07 18.20 -1.61
CA ASP A 251 17.16 18.76 -0.61
C ASP A 251 15.76 18.17 -0.74
N ASN A 252 15.32 17.91 -1.99
CA ASN A 252 14.03 17.26 -2.23
C ASN A 252 14.01 15.83 -1.69
N SER A 253 15.04 15.03 -1.99
CA SER A 253 15.11 13.66 -1.50
C SER A 253 15.17 13.59 0.03
N MET A 254 15.89 14.50 0.69
CA MET A 254 15.93 14.55 2.16
C MET A 254 14.57 14.89 2.78
N ALA A 255 13.84 15.83 2.19
CA ALA A 255 12.50 16.18 2.66
C ALA A 255 11.52 15.01 2.48
N ILE A 256 11.56 14.35 1.32
CA ILE A 256 10.76 13.13 1.03
C ILE A 256 11.10 12.00 2.01
N GLN A 257 12.39 11.71 2.24
CA GLN A 257 12.83 10.68 3.18
C GLN A 257 12.36 10.97 4.60
N SER A 258 12.50 12.22 5.05
CA SER A 258 12.08 12.65 6.39
C SER A 258 10.57 12.52 6.57
N GLU A 259 9.80 13.00 5.60
CA GLU A 259 8.34 12.90 5.63
C GLU A 259 7.87 11.44 5.57
N PHE A 260 8.47 10.62 4.71
CA PHE A 260 8.16 9.19 4.59
C PHE A 260 8.40 8.45 5.92
N LEU A 261 9.57 8.65 6.54
CA LEU A 261 9.91 8.02 7.82
C LEU A 261 9.04 8.53 8.98
N SER A 262 8.68 9.82 8.95
CA SER A 262 7.74 10.42 9.90
C SER A 262 6.37 9.75 9.82
N ASN A 263 5.83 9.58 8.62
CA ASN A 263 4.54 8.92 8.40
C ASN A 263 4.58 7.42 8.79
N LEU A 264 5.67 6.70 8.47
CA LEU A 264 5.87 5.32 8.95
C LEU A 264 5.85 5.24 10.49
N SER A 265 6.48 6.20 11.16
CA SER A 265 6.50 6.26 12.63
C SER A 265 5.15 6.64 13.21
N GLN A 266 4.39 7.51 12.54
CA GLN A 266 3.04 7.89 12.93
C GLN A 266 2.07 6.71 12.81
N GLN A 267 2.23 5.89 11.77
CA GLN A 267 1.41 4.70 11.56
C GLN A 267 1.48 3.72 12.75
N LYS A 268 2.64 3.57 13.38
CA LYS A 268 2.78 2.75 14.60
C LYS A 268 1.89 3.23 15.74
N LYS A 269 1.60 4.55 15.80
CA LYS A 269 0.74 5.16 16.83
C LYS A 269 -0.74 5.06 16.52
N THR A 270 -1.11 4.95 15.25
CA THR A 270 -2.51 4.82 14.83
C THR A 270 -3.00 3.36 14.82
N PHE A 271 -2.11 2.40 15.11
CA PHE A 271 -2.41 0.96 15.17
C PHE A 271 -3.13 0.46 13.91
N GLN A 272 -2.66 0.88 12.73
CA GLN A 272 -3.27 0.47 11.47
C GLN A 272 -2.44 -0.60 10.74
N PRO A 273 -3.10 -1.61 10.14
CA PRO A 273 -2.45 -2.68 9.37
C PRO A 273 -2.06 -2.18 7.96
N LEU A 274 -1.14 -1.22 7.92
CA LEU A 274 -0.52 -0.71 6.71
C LEU A 274 0.90 -1.29 6.57
N PHE A 275 1.16 -2.01 5.48
CA PHE A 275 2.46 -2.61 5.23
C PHE A 275 3.12 -1.93 4.02
N VAL A 276 4.38 -1.53 4.16
CA VAL A 276 5.10 -0.76 3.16
C VAL A 276 6.27 -1.57 2.62
N PHE A 277 6.24 -1.90 1.34
CA PHE A 277 7.34 -2.53 0.62
C PHE A 277 8.08 -1.47 -0.20
N VAL A 278 9.40 -1.48 -0.17
CA VAL A 278 10.25 -0.60 -0.97
C VAL A 278 11.18 -1.49 -1.79
N THR A 279 11.15 -1.39 -3.12
CA THR A 279 12.10 -2.11 -3.98
C THR A 279 13.28 -1.21 -4.32
N THR A 280 14.47 -1.79 -4.48
CA THR A 280 15.63 -1.09 -5.04
C THR A 280 16.59 -2.03 -5.75
N ASN A 281 17.21 -1.55 -6.83
CA ASN A 281 18.31 -2.26 -7.49
C ASN A 281 19.68 -1.92 -6.88
N PHE A 282 19.76 -0.82 -6.12
CA PHE A 282 21.03 -0.25 -5.65
C PHE A 282 20.96 0.12 -4.17
N ALA A 283 20.93 -0.90 -3.30
CA ALA A 283 20.88 -0.67 -1.85
C ALA A 283 22.04 0.18 -1.32
N ASN A 284 23.21 0.11 -1.96
CA ASN A 284 24.38 0.91 -1.60
C ASN A 284 24.23 2.42 -1.91
N ARG A 285 23.22 2.81 -2.69
CA ARG A 285 22.95 4.21 -3.03
C ARG A 285 21.96 4.87 -2.09
N LEU A 286 21.25 4.08 -1.28
CA LEU A 286 20.30 4.58 -0.29
C LEU A 286 21.03 5.18 0.91
N ASP A 287 20.43 6.21 1.51
CA ASP A 287 20.97 6.85 2.71
C ASP A 287 21.08 5.84 3.88
N PRO A 288 22.24 5.71 4.55
CA PRO A 288 22.41 4.78 5.67
C PRO A 288 21.48 5.06 6.86
N ALA A 289 21.13 6.32 7.15
CA ALA A 289 20.21 6.66 8.21
C ALA A 289 18.76 6.27 7.87
N PHE A 290 18.37 6.41 6.60
CA PHE A 290 17.12 5.86 6.07
C PHE A 290 17.07 4.34 6.18
N LEU A 291 18.13 3.65 5.74
CA LEU A 291 18.24 2.18 5.83
C LEU A 291 18.14 1.66 7.27
N ARG A 292 18.64 2.39 8.27
CA ARG A 292 18.51 1.99 9.69
C ARG A 292 17.09 2.07 10.24
N ARG A 293 16.24 2.92 9.64
CA ARG A 293 14.86 3.17 10.10
C ARG A 293 13.81 2.35 9.35
N LEU A 294 14.17 1.81 8.18
CA LEU A 294 13.37 0.77 7.54
C LEU A 294 13.46 -0.55 8.31
N GLY A 295 12.37 -1.30 8.33
CA GLY A 295 12.23 -2.56 9.05
C GLY A 295 13.02 -3.71 8.44
N LYS A 296 12.33 -4.79 8.05
CA LYS A 296 12.96 -6.03 7.59
C LYS A 296 13.59 -5.83 6.21
N LYS A 297 14.85 -6.23 6.04
CA LYS A 297 15.61 -6.11 4.78
C LYS A 297 15.74 -7.47 4.13
N ILE A 298 15.28 -7.60 2.89
CA ILE A 298 15.21 -8.86 2.15
C ILE A 298 16.09 -8.73 0.90
N LYS A 299 17.18 -9.52 0.88
CA LYS A 299 18.09 -9.60 -0.26
C LYS A 299 17.54 -10.53 -1.33
N PHE A 300 17.65 -10.10 -2.57
CA PHE A 300 17.40 -10.87 -3.77
C PHE A 300 18.71 -11.07 -4.51
N GLU A 301 19.00 -12.32 -4.84
CA GLU A 301 20.16 -12.73 -5.61
C GLU A 301 19.69 -13.31 -6.94
N LEU A 302 20.64 -13.62 -7.82
CA LEU A 302 20.32 -14.36 -9.03
C LEU A 302 19.87 -15.78 -8.65
N PRO A 303 18.92 -16.37 -9.40
CA PRO A 303 18.36 -17.67 -9.05
C PRO A 303 19.43 -18.77 -9.04
N THR A 304 19.36 -19.61 -8.02
CA THR A 304 20.06 -20.89 -7.91
C THR A 304 19.62 -21.87 -9.00
N LEU A 305 20.36 -22.97 -9.17
CA LEU A 305 19.99 -23.99 -10.17
C LEU A 305 18.56 -24.52 -9.95
N GLU A 306 18.20 -24.83 -8.71
CA GLU A 306 16.89 -25.37 -8.38
C GLU A 306 15.77 -24.34 -8.57
N GLU A 307 16.03 -23.07 -8.25
CA GLU A 307 15.08 -21.98 -8.55
C GLU A 307 14.91 -21.78 -10.06
N ARG A 308 15.97 -21.86 -10.86
CA ARG A 308 15.87 -21.82 -12.33
C ARG A 308 15.04 -22.98 -12.86
N LYS A 309 15.26 -24.22 -12.38
CA LYS A 309 14.43 -25.38 -12.75
C LYS A 309 12.95 -25.15 -12.39
N LYS A 310 12.66 -24.67 -11.18
CA LYS A 310 11.28 -24.33 -10.76
C LYS A 310 10.65 -23.27 -11.67
N LEU A 311 11.38 -22.21 -12.00
CA LEU A 311 10.93 -21.14 -12.89
C LEU A 311 10.62 -21.66 -14.30
N ILE A 312 11.53 -22.44 -14.88
CA ILE A 312 11.35 -23.03 -16.22
C ILE A 312 10.10 -23.94 -16.23
N ARG A 313 9.96 -24.85 -15.25
CA ARG A 313 8.78 -25.71 -15.13
C ARG A 313 7.49 -24.89 -15.01
N HIS A 314 7.50 -23.84 -14.20
CA HIS A 314 6.34 -22.96 -14.04
C HIS A 314 5.91 -22.32 -15.37
N ILE A 315 6.85 -21.72 -16.10
CA ILE A 315 6.58 -21.06 -17.38
C ILE A 315 6.11 -22.08 -18.43
N TRP A 316 6.77 -23.23 -18.55
CA TRP A 316 6.38 -24.24 -19.53
C TRP A 316 5.03 -24.90 -19.21
N ASN A 317 4.68 -25.06 -17.94
CA ASN A 317 3.34 -25.49 -17.54
C ASN A 317 2.28 -24.43 -17.90
N GLU A 318 2.57 -23.14 -17.69
CA GLU A 318 1.69 -22.02 -18.11
C GLU A 318 1.45 -22.06 -19.63
N LEU A 319 2.50 -22.35 -20.40
CA LEU A 319 2.47 -22.43 -21.86
C LEU A 319 2.00 -23.80 -22.39
N LYS A 320 1.71 -24.76 -21.51
CA LYS A 320 1.30 -26.14 -21.84
C LYS A 320 2.29 -26.89 -22.74
N ILE A 321 3.58 -26.64 -22.55
CA ILE A 321 4.68 -27.30 -23.26
C ILE A 321 5.01 -28.61 -22.55
N LYS A 322 5.15 -29.71 -23.31
CA LYS A 322 5.65 -30.98 -22.78
C LYS A 322 7.17 -30.91 -22.66
N TYR A 323 7.73 -31.52 -21.62
CA TYR A 323 9.17 -31.53 -21.39
C TYR A 323 9.60 -32.77 -20.62
N THR A 324 10.90 -33.05 -20.66
CA THR A 324 11.55 -34.04 -19.81
C THR A 324 12.38 -33.35 -18.72
N GLU A 325 12.71 -34.08 -17.65
CA GLU A 325 13.61 -33.57 -16.60
C GLU A 325 15.03 -33.28 -17.11
N LYS A 326 15.46 -33.98 -18.17
CA LYS A 326 16.69 -33.68 -18.88
C LYS A 326 16.64 -32.28 -19.49
N ASN A 327 15.55 -31.95 -20.22
CA ASN A 327 15.37 -30.63 -20.81
C ASN A 327 15.45 -29.51 -19.74
N ILE A 328 14.72 -29.69 -18.62
CA ILE A 328 14.71 -28.72 -17.53
C ILE A 328 16.11 -28.49 -16.96
N THR A 329 16.88 -29.55 -16.76
CA THR A 329 18.23 -29.47 -16.19
C THR A 329 19.19 -28.76 -17.12
N GLU A 330 19.21 -29.13 -18.39
CA GLU A 330 20.09 -28.54 -19.41
C GLU A 330 19.80 -27.05 -19.63
N LEU A 331 18.53 -26.61 -19.67
CA LEU A 331 18.19 -25.17 -19.73
C LEU A 331 18.55 -24.44 -18.44
N ALA A 332 18.35 -25.05 -17.27
CA ALA A 332 18.72 -24.45 -16.01
C ALA A 332 20.24 -24.27 -15.91
N GLU A 333 21.04 -25.15 -16.50
CA GLU A 333 22.49 -24.97 -16.61
C GLU A 333 22.86 -23.88 -17.62
N ALA A 334 22.23 -23.87 -18.80
CA ALA A 334 22.48 -22.87 -19.84
C ALA A 334 22.14 -21.43 -19.40
N THR A 335 21.18 -21.27 -18.47
CA THR A 335 20.72 -19.98 -17.93
C THR A 335 21.44 -19.55 -16.66
N LYS A 336 22.55 -20.20 -16.27
CA LYS A 336 23.35 -19.80 -15.11
C LYS A 336 23.75 -18.32 -15.18
N GLY A 337 23.61 -17.60 -14.07
CA GLY A 337 23.98 -16.17 -14.00
C GLY A 337 22.96 -15.19 -14.58
N THR A 338 21.85 -15.68 -15.14
CA THR A 338 20.78 -14.84 -15.68
C THR A 338 19.69 -14.56 -14.64
N SER A 339 18.94 -13.46 -14.83
CA SER A 339 17.86 -13.06 -13.92
C SER A 339 16.53 -13.76 -14.23
N HIS A 340 15.58 -13.76 -13.28
CA HIS A 340 14.24 -14.30 -13.52
C HIS A 340 13.55 -13.66 -14.74
N SER A 341 13.67 -12.34 -14.89
CA SER A 341 13.07 -11.63 -16.03
C SER A 341 13.69 -12.03 -17.36
N PHE A 342 15.01 -12.26 -17.40
CA PHE A 342 15.69 -12.73 -18.60
C PHE A 342 15.18 -14.12 -19.00
N ILE A 343 15.23 -15.08 -18.08
CA ILE A 343 14.75 -16.45 -18.32
C ILE A 343 13.29 -16.45 -18.79
N SER A 344 12.43 -15.70 -18.10
CA SER A 344 11.01 -15.63 -18.46
C SER A 344 10.76 -15.00 -19.82
N LYS A 345 11.53 -13.97 -20.18
CA LYS A 345 11.40 -13.29 -21.47
C LYS A 345 11.85 -14.23 -22.60
N THR A 346 13.05 -14.79 -22.47
CA THR A 346 13.64 -15.70 -23.45
C THR A 346 12.71 -16.89 -23.73
N LEU A 347 12.26 -17.60 -22.69
CA LEU A 347 11.38 -18.75 -22.88
C LEU A 347 10.05 -18.36 -23.54
N LYS A 348 9.46 -17.21 -23.20
CA LYS A 348 8.22 -16.75 -23.82
C LYS A 348 8.43 -16.36 -25.29
N GLU A 349 9.53 -15.70 -25.63
CA GLU A 349 9.85 -15.30 -27.01
C GLU A 349 10.03 -16.51 -27.94
N PHE A 350 10.83 -17.51 -27.54
CA PHE A 350 11.04 -18.73 -28.34
C PHE A 350 9.72 -19.47 -28.62
N THR A 351 8.82 -19.51 -27.64
CA THR A 351 7.53 -20.19 -27.81
C THR A 351 6.55 -19.45 -28.71
N VAL A 352 6.70 -18.13 -28.87
CA VAL A 352 5.87 -17.34 -29.80
C VAL A 352 6.34 -17.53 -31.24
N LEU A 353 7.65 -17.54 -31.47
CA LEU A 353 8.24 -17.73 -32.79
C LEU A 353 7.84 -19.07 -33.41
N ASP A 354 7.75 -20.11 -32.59
CA ASP A 354 7.48 -21.46 -33.06
C ASP A 354 5.98 -21.84 -33.09
N LYS A 355 5.06 -21.00 -32.60
CA LYS A 355 3.62 -21.25 -32.85
C LYS A 355 3.26 -21.25 -34.34
N ASN A 356 4.11 -20.68 -35.19
CA ASN A 356 3.93 -20.62 -36.64
C ASN A 356 4.51 -21.84 -37.38
N ARG A 357 5.17 -22.78 -36.70
CA ARG A 357 5.68 -24.04 -37.27
C ARG A 357 5.61 -25.13 -36.18
N PRO A 358 4.93 -26.27 -36.37
CA PRO A 358 4.97 -27.33 -35.37
C PRO A 358 6.36 -28.00 -35.39
N VAL A 359 7.36 -27.36 -34.76
CA VAL A 359 8.71 -27.91 -34.67
C VAL A 359 8.81 -28.75 -33.40
N ALA A 360 9.56 -29.86 -33.50
CA ALA A 360 9.82 -30.75 -32.39
C ALA A 360 10.42 -29.98 -31.22
N ILE A 361 9.95 -30.28 -30.01
CA ILE A 361 10.36 -29.64 -28.75
C ILE A 361 11.90 -29.66 -28.59
N ASP A 362 12.57 -30.69 -29.08
CA ASP A 362 14.03 -30.82 -29.05
C ASP A 362 14.76 -29.76 -29.89
N PHE A 363 14.18 -29.30 -31.01
CA PHE A 363 14.78 -28.25 -31.84
C PHE A 363 14.65 -26.87 -31.20
N LEU A 364 13.45 -26.56 -30.69
CA LEU A 364 13.19 -25.35 -29.88
C LEU A 364 14.16 -25.26 -28.70
N PHE A 365 14.40 -26.42 -28.09
CA PHE A 365 15.27 -26.58 -26.95
C PHE A 365 16.73 -26.25 -27.28
N ASP A 366 17.24 -26.80 -28.38
CA ASP A 366 18.61 -26.55 -28.84
C ASP A 366 18.83 -25.08 -29.20
N GLU A 367 17.91 -24.44 -29.94
CA GLU A 367 18.01 -23.01 -30.26
C GLU A 367 17.96 -22.13 -29.02
N CYS A 368 17.07 -22.44 -28.06
CA CYS A 368 16.97 -21.70 -26.81
C CYS A 368 18.26 -21.81 -25.98
N ILE A 369 18.87 -23.00 -25.92
CA ILE A 369 20.16 -23.19 -25.25
C ILE A 369 21.26 -22.39 -25.94
N ILE A 370 21.34 -22.43 -27.27
CA ILE A 370 22.34 -21.67 -28.05
C ILE A 370 22.21 -20.18 -27.74
N HIS A 371 20.99 -19.65 -27.79
CA HIS A 371 20.73 -18.24 -27.49
C HIS A 371 21.08 -17.87 -26.05
N CYS A 372 20.67 -18.69 -25.07
CA CYS A 372 21.02 -18.47 -23.66
C CYS A 372 22.54 -18.47 -23.44
N LYS A 373 23.28 -19.37 -24.11
CA LYS A 373 24.74 -19.43 -24.03
C LYS A 373 25.41 -18.23 -24.68
N GLN A 374 24.94 -17.78 -25.84
CA GLN A 374 25.49 -16.62 -26.57
C GLN A 374 25.31 -15.31 -25.80
N GLU A 375 24.14 -15.09 -25.20
CA GLU A 375 23.88 -13.89 -24.38
C GLU A 375 24.63 -13.90 -23.03
N ASN A 376 24.95 -15.09 -22.51
CA ASN A 376 25.76 -15.24 -21.27
C ASN A 376 27.24 -14.86 -21.42
N ILE A 377 27.74 -14.61 -22.64
CA ILE A 377 29.14 -14.21 -22.88
C ILE A 377 29.38 -12.70 -22.60
N LYS A 378 28.35 -11.91 -22.27
CA LYS A 378 28.48 -10.45 -22.06
C LYS A 378 28.73 -9.97 -20.62
N TYR A 379 28.80 -10.85 -19.63
CA TYR A 379 29.03 -10.48 -18.24
C TYR A 379 30.19 -11.27 -17.59
N GLU A 380 31.33 -11.37 -18.27
CA GLU A 380 32.59 -11.54 -17.55
C GLU A 380 33.00 -10.17 -16.97
N ILE A 381 32.75 -10.04 -15.66
CA ILE A 381 33.21 -8.94 -14.82
C ILE A 381 34.73 -8.91 -14.92
N ASN A 382 35.29 -7.88 -15.56
CA ASN A 382 36.67 -7.47 -15.33
C ASN A 382 36.82 -7.23 -13.81
N CYS A 383 37.74 -7.99 -13.21
CA CYS A 383 38.11 -7.93 -11.79
C CYS A 383 38.47 -6.51 -11.33
#